data_AF-A0A9P6YSI0-F1
#
_entry.id   AF-A0A9P6YSI0-F1
#
_cell.length_a   1.000
_cell.length_b   1.000
_cell.length_c   1.000
_cell.angle_alpha   90.00
_cell.angle_beta   90.00
_cell.angle_gamma   90.00
#
_symmetry.space_group_name_H-M   'P 1'
#
loop_
_entity.id
_entity.type
_entity.pdbx_description
1 polymer ?
#
loop_
_entity_poly.entity_id
_entity_poly.type
_entity_poly.pdbx_seq_one_letter_code
_entity_poly.pdbx_strand_id
1 'polypeptide(L)'
;MNSPISPKSPKRQLTLGPATPIQDWEVERATLLKNYKESQEKAERLEKLLQEEQTTFEKNTSSLLREVKLKENYLEKKLKDVEESLMDQILDLQQKLVDERTEHQEQIESLKAKHEQALEIEDKKYQRRLLGLQERLNAKDKDYAELLEKMNPDEEKDELILSLKLKLAEAEEKVSRVTTNQAPVHQDKTSTPEEVVEDLEVRYQSSQERLSTAESTLLKYQEREKEYIDRINELEKRTQQYKKRLDQAQTGHDAQIHELAEKFMSEAKQSEMSHQARIQNLQSEHADILRELRDRHQTEKEVWSIENQAAIDELRRVLILEKKEEVEKVSKEWREKYEDLHASMSKDSMEFQSHWEMKLEEMKNHYSAKIARLLGEIEVIKDRLGKEIERRKQNEHTLFYYLEQNDKLQDRLNTCQTHLKQRMSIEREIYQLKQMQKSSSKLAKNALSVISPDISLDSNVCLQDMLQMILSHTLIMRNRTCQDYCSTFY
;
A
#
# COMPACT_ATOMS: atom_id res chain seq x y z
N MET A 1 48.57 10.05 19.35
CA MET A 1 48.11 9.93 20.75
C MET A 1 49.33 9.92 21.67
N ASN A 2 49.51 11.00 22.42
CA ASN A 2 50.62 11.15 23.36
C ASN A 2 50.18 10.57 24.71
N SER A 3 50.81 9.48 25.13
CA SER A 3 50.52 8.82 26.41
C SER A 3 50.88 9.73 27.60
N PRO A 4 50.11 9.71 28.70
CA PRO A 4 50.41 10.48 29.89
C PRO A 4 51.63 9.88 30.60
N ILE A 5 52.66 10.69 30.77
CA ILE A 5 53.87 10.36 31.51
C ILE A 5 53.49 10.26 32.99
N SER A 6 53.55 9.04 33.53
CA SER A 6 53.45 8.77 34.96
C SER A 6 54.47 9.64 35.74
N PRO A 7 54.06 10.33 36.82
CA PRO A 7 54.99 11.15 37.59
C PRO A 7 55.93 10.22 38.35
N LYS A 8 57.19 10.16 37.93
CA LYS A 8 58.25 9.51 38.68
C LYS A 8 58.38 10.21 40.03
N SER A 9 58.28 9.43 41.11
CA SER A 9 58.58 9.86 42.48
C SER A 9 59.97 10.50 42.55
N PRO A 10 60.14 11.67 43.20
CA PRO A 10 61.42 12.36 43.22
C PRO A 10 62.42 11.58 44.07
N LYS A 11 63.56 11.22 43.46
CA LYS A 11 64.73 10.72 44.17
C LYS A 11 65.25 11.83 45.09
N ARG A 12 65.23 11.62 46.41
CA ARG A 12 65.94 12.46 47.37
C ARG A 12 67.44 12.42 47.07
N GLN A 13 67.94 13.48 46.42
CA GLN A 13 69.36 13.81 46.43
C GLN A 13 69.66 14.52 47.75
N LEU A 14 70.54 13.93 48.56
CA LEU A 14 71.17 14.59 49.70
C LEU A 14 72.16 15.63 49.16
N THR A 15 71.71 16.86 48.98
CA THR A 15 72.58 18.01 48.74
C THR A 15 72.83 18.73 50.07
N LEU A 16 74.09 18.68 50.53
CA LEU A 16 74.62 19.48 51.63
C LEU A 16 74.70 20.94 51.18
N GLY A 17 73.85 21.80 51.75
CA GLY A 17 73.87 23.25 51.61
C GLY A 17 72.72 23.86 52.45
N PRO A 18 72.84 25.08 53.00
CA PRO A 18 71.85 25.66 53.90
C PRO A 18 70.66 26.16 53.08
N ALA A 19 69.79 25.25 52.68
CA ALA A 19 68.46 25.55 52.22
C ALA A 19 67.51 25.30 53.39
N THR A 20 66.78 26.32 53.80
CA THR A 20 65.67 26.23 54.74
C THR A 20 64.81 24.99 54.45
N PRO A 21 64.40 24.21 55.47
CA PRO A 21 63.56 23.04 55.26
C PRO A 21 62.28 23.50 54.57
N ILE A 22 62.10 23.12 53.31
CA ILE A 22 60.80 23.25 52.62
C ILE A 22 59.84 22.46 53.48
N GLN A 23 58.93 23.15 54.15
CA GLN A 23 58.00 22.53 55.07
C GLN A 23 57.05 21.66 54.24
N ASP A 24 56.71 20.45 54.70
CA ASP A 24 55.94 19.48 53.91
C ASP A 24 54.61 20.05 53.37
N TRP A 25 54.02 21.03 54.07
CA TRP A 25 52.82 21.76 53.61
C TRP A 25 53.05 22.60 52.34
N GLU A 26 54.27 23.08 52.06
CA GLU A 26 54.61 23.81 50.83
C GLU A 26 54.65 22.88 49.62
N VAL A 27 55.14 21.65 49.81
CA VAL A 27 55.13 20.59 48.77
C VAL A 27 53.70 20.14 48.50
N GLU A 28 52.91 19.87 49.55
CA GLU A 28 51.50 19.52 49.41
C GLU A 28 50.72 20.64 48.70
N ARG A 29 50.93 21.90 49.09
CA ARG A 29 50.33 23.07 48.42
C ARG A 29 50.74 23.16 46.95
N ALA A 30 52.01 22.92 46.61
CA ALA A 30 52.48 22.92 45.23
C ALA A 30 51.87 21.77 44.41
N THR A 31 51.72 20.57 44.99
CA THR A 31 51.05 19.45 44.33
C THR A 31 49.55 19.68 44.13
N LEU A 32 48.86 20.27 45.12
CA LEU A 32 47.46 20.66 44.99
C LEU A 32 47.26 21.72 43.90
N LEU A 33 48.11 22.74 43.84
CA LEU A 33 48.08 23.75 42.78
C LEU A 33 48.34 23.15 41.40
N LYS A 34 49.26 22.18 41.31
CA LYS A 34 49.53 21.46 40.06
C LYS A 34 48.33 20.63 39.63
N ASN A 35 47.75 19.85 40.54
CA ASN A 35 46.56 19.03 40.26
C ASN A 35 45.36 19.91 39.90
N TYR A 36 45.20 21.06 40.55
CA TYR A 36 44.16 22.04 40.22
C TYR A 36 44.34 22.59 38.80
N LYS A 37 45.57 22.98 38.42
CA LYS A 37 45.88 23.41 37.06
C LYS A 37 45.63 22.32 36.03
N GLU A 38 46.06 21.08 36.30
CA GLU A 38 45.81 19.94 35.40
C GLU A 38 44.30 19.65 35.27
N SER A 39 43.53 19.76 36.35
CA SER A 39 42.07 19.63 36.33
C SER A 39 41.41 20.76 35.55
N GLN A 40 41.89 22.00 35.70
CA GLN A 40 41.40 23.15 34.95
C GLN A 40 41.69 23.00 33.46
N GLU A 41 42.92 22.62 33.08
CA GLU A 41 43.27 22.34 31.68
C GLU A 41 42.42 21.21 31.09
N LYS A 42 42.10 20.18 31.89
CA LYS A 42 41.22 19.10 31.45
C LYS A 42 39.79 19.60 31.24
N ALA A 43 39.27 20.44 32.12
CA ALA A 43 37.96 21.06 31.98
C ALA A 43 37.90 21.94 30.71
N GLU A 44 38.92 22.78 30.48
CA GLU A 44 39.03 23.64 29.28
C GLU A 44 39.10 22.81 27.99
N ARG A 45 39.79 21.67 27.98
CA ARG A 45 39.80 20.75 26.81
C ARG A 45 38.44 20.13 26.56
N LEU A 46 37.74 19.70 27.61
CA LEU A 46 36.39 19.14 27.49
C LEU A 46 35.39 20.18 27.00
N GLU A 47 35.50 21.43 27.47
CA GLU A 47 34.64 22.53 27.04
C GLU A 47 34.85 22.89 25.56
N LYS A 48 36.10 22.88 25.08
CA LYS A 48 36.40 23.04 23.65
C LYS A 48 35.83 21.92 22.79
N LEU A 49 35.98 20.66 23.22
CA LEU A 49 35.39 19.52 22.52
C LEU A 49 33.87 19.62 22.47
N LEU A 50 33.23 20.01 23.56
CA LEU A 50 31.79 20.19 23.63
C LEU A 50 31.31 21.31 22.70
N GLN A 51 32.04 22.43 22.61
CA GLN A 51 31.76 23.50 21.65
C GLN A 51 31.92 23.01 20.20
N GLU A 52 32.97 22.25 19.88
CA GLU A 52 33.18 21.65 18.55
C GLU A 52 32.03 20.70 18.19
N GLU A 53 31.61 19.83 19.12
CA GLU A 53 30.46 18.95 18.95
C GLU A 53 29.15 19.72 18.76
N GLN A 54 28.92 20.80 19.50
CA GLN A 54 27.76 21.68 19.31
C GLN A 54 27.76 22.32 17.91
N THR A 55 28.88 22.90 17.48
CA THR A 55 28.94 23.53 16.14
C THR A 55 28.78 22.53 15.01
N THR A 56 29.28 21.30 15.17
CA THR A 56 29.09 20.23 14.17
C THR A 56 27.65 19.75 14.15
N PHE A 57 27.01 19.62 15.32
CA PHE A 57 25.58 19.32 15.42
C PHE A 57 24.71 20.41 14.76
N GLU A 58 24.98 21.69 15.00
CA GLU A 58 24.27 22.82 14.36
C GLU A 58 24.46 22.84 12.83
N LYS A 59 25.67 22.53 12.35
CA LYS A 59 25.94 22.40 10.90
C LYS A 59 25.18 21.23 10.29
N ASN A 60 25.17 20.08 10.96
CA ASN A 60 24.48 18.89 10.48
C ASN A 60 22.96 19.08 10.47
N THR A 61 22.39 19.65 11.53
CA THR A 61 20.96 19.97 11.62
C THR A 61 20.54 21.01 10.57
N SER A 62 21.32 22.06 10.35
CA SER A 62 21.02 23.05 9.30
C SER A 62 21.20 22.51 7.88
N SER A 63 22.10 21.55 7.68
CA SER A 63 22.23 20.82 6.41
C SER A 63 21.01 19.92 6.16
N LEU A 64 20.60 19.17 7.17
CA LEU A 64 19.43 18.28 7.10
C LEU A 64 18.14 19.09 6.87
N LEU A 65 17.96 20.22 7.56
CA LEU A 65 16.82 21.11 7.34
C LEU A 65 16.76 21.66 5.91
N ARG A 66 17.91 21.97 5.31
CA ARG A 66 17.97 22.38 3.90
C ARG A 66 17.57 21.25 2.96
N GLU A 67 18.04 20.04 3.21
CA GLU A 67 17.67 18.86 2.42
C GLU A 67 16.17 18.58 2.51
N VAL A 68 15.60 18.60 3.72
CA VAL A 68 14.16 18.43 3.94
C VAL A 68 13.37 19.49 3.18
N LYS A 69 13.75 20.77 3.28
CA LYS A 69 13.10 21.86 2.56
C LYS A 69 13.17 21.70 1.04
N LEU A 70 14.29 21.21 0.50
CA LEU A 70 14.43 20.91 -0.93
C LEU A 70 13.51 19.76 -1.36
N LYS A 71 13.40 18.70 -0.54
CA LYS A 71 12.48 17.59 -0.80
C LYS A 71 11.02 18.03 -0.71
N GLU A 72 10.66 18.85 0.27
CA GLU A 72 9.32 19.45 0.39
C GLU A 72 8.97 20.26 -0.85
N ASN A 73 9.85 21.17 -1.29
CA ASN A 73 9.64 21.95 -2.51
C ASN A 73 9.49 21.08 -3.76
N TYR A 74 10.27 19.99 -3.85
CA TYR A 74 10.17 19.04 -4.97
C TYR A 74 8.83 18.31 -4.98
N LEU A 75 8.37 17.85 -3.82
CA LEU A 75 7.07 17.20 -3.67
C LEU A 75 5.91 18.17 -3.94
N GLU A 76 6.02 19.42 -3.49
CA GLU A 76 5.01 20.45 -3.77
C GLU A 76 4.92 20.76 -5.27
N LYS A 77 6.07 20.81 -5.97
CA LYS A 77 6.08 20.95 -7.43
C LYS A 77 5.44 19.74 -8.12
N LYS A 78 5.81 18.53 -7.72
CA LYS A 78 5.21 17.29 -8.23
C LYS A 78 3.69 17.25 -8.05
N LEU A 79 3.21 17.71 -6.89
CA LEU A 79 1.78 17.81 -6.62
C LEU A 79 1.10 18.81 -7.56
N LYS A 80 1.68 20.01 -7.74
CA LYS A 80 1.15 21.01 -8.69
C LYS A 80 1.13 20.48 -10.13
N ASP A 81 2.20 19.84 -10.59
CA ASP A 81 2.26 19.26 -11.93
C ASP A 81 1.16 18.20 -12.15
N VAL A 82 0.85 17.40 -11.12
CA VAL A 82 -0.24 16.40 -11.15
C VAL A 82 -1.62 17.07 -11.11
N GLU A 83 -1.81 18.07 -10.24
CA GLU A 83 -3.05 18.84 -10.16
C GLU A 83 -3.37 19.56 -11.47
N GLU A 84 -2.37 20.19 -12.11
CA GLU A 84 -2.49 20.80 -13.43
C GLU A 84 -2.86 19.77 -14.49
N SER A 85 -2.17 18.62 -14.54
CA SER A 85 -2.47 17.56 -15.50
C SER A 85 -3.88 16.98 -15.34
N LEU A 86 -4.36 16.82 -14.10
CA LEU A 86 -5.73 16.36 -13.83
C LEU A 86 -6.76 17.42 -14.21
N MET A 87 -6.46 18.71 -13.98
CA MET A 87 -7.33 19.80 -14.37
C MET A 87 -7.48 19.88 -15.89
N ASP A 88 -6.38 19.73 -16.63
CA ASP A 88 -6.41 19.67 -18.10
C ASP A 88 -7.26 18.49 -18.60
N GLN A 89 -7.14 17.31 -18.00
CA GLN A 89 -7.96 16.15 -18.34
C GLN A 89 -9.45 16.39 -18.06
N ILE A 90 -9.78 17.06 -16.94
CA ILE A 90 -11.16 17.43 -16.61
C ILE A 90 -11.71 18.40 -17.66
N LEU A 91 -10.93 19.40 -18.06
CA LEU A 91 -11.33 20.36 -19.09
C LEU A 91 -11.55 19.68 -20.46
N ASP A 92 -10.65 18.79 -20.86
CA ASP A 92 -10.79 18.01 -22.10
C ASP A 92 -12.04 17.12 -22.09
N LEU A 93 -12.33 16.46 -20.97
CA LEU A 93 -13.54 15.63 -20.82
C LEU A 93 -14.81 16.49 -20.82
N GLN A 94 -14.79 17.66 -20.17
CA GLN A 94 -15.90 18.59 -20.20
C GLN A 94 -16.17 19.09 -21.62
N GLN A 95 -15.12 19.41 -22.38
CA GLN A 95 -15.25 19.85 -23.77
C GLN A 95 -15.86 18.74 -24.64
N LYS A 96 -15.37 17.50 -24.55
CA LYS A 96 -15.94 16.36 -25.29
C LYS A 96 -17.42 16.14 -24.97
N LEU A 97 -17.81 16.27 -23.70
CA LEU A 97 -19.20 16.12 -23.28
C LEU A 97 -20.09 17.23 -23.85
N VAL A 98 -19.57 18.47 -23.95
CA VAL A 98 -20.26 19.57 -24.62
C VAL A 98 -20.41 19.28 -26.11
N ASP A 99 -19.34 18.85 -26.77
CA ASP A 99 -19.33 18.53 -28.20
C ASP A 99 -20.34 17.41 -28.53
N GLU A 100 -20.34 16.31 -27.76
CA GLU A 100 -21.31 15.22 -27.91
C GLU A 100 -22.75 15.68 -27.67
N ARG A 101 -22.99 16.55 -26.67
CA ARG A 101 -24.32 17.12 -26.43
C ARG A 101 -24.78 17.98 -27.61
N THR A 102 -23.88 18.78 -28.17
CA THR A 102 -24.21 19.60 -29.34
C THR A 102 -24.49 18.72 -30.55
N GLU A 103 -23.68 17.69 -30.81
CA GLU A 103 -23.90 16.76 -31.91
C GLU A 103 -25.23 16.00 -31.76
N HIS A 104 -25.54 15.50 -30.55
CA HIS A 104 -26.83 14.85 -30.29
C HIS A 104 -28.01 15.80 -30.46
N GLN A 105 -27.89 17.06 -30.04
CA GLN A 105 -28.93 18.06 -30.21
C GLN A 105 -29.15 18.35 -31.70
N GLU A 106 -28.09 18.51 -32.49
CA GLU A 106 -28.15 18.68 -33.94
C GLU A 106 -28.79 17.46 -34.64
N GLN A 107 -28.46 16.24 -34.19
CA GLN A 107 -29.08 15.01 -34.70
C GLN A 107 -30.58 14.99 -34.42
N ILE A 108 -31.02 15.34 -33.20
CA ILE A 108 -32.44 15.43 -32.83
C ILE A 108 -33.16 16.46 -33.69
N GLU A 109 -32.56 17.65 -33.88
CA GLU A 109 -33.14 18.70 -34.71
C GLU A 109 -33.25 18.26 -36.18
N SER A 110 -32.23 17.59 -36.71
CA SER A 110 -32.26 17.04 -38.07
C SER A 110 -33.35 15.98 -38.25
N LEU A 111 -33.57 15.12 -37.25
CA LEU A 111 -34.60 14.09 -37.27
C LEU A 111 -36.00 14.69 -37.17
N LYS A 112 -36.18 15.70 -36.32
CA LYS A 112 -37.44 16.47 -36.23
C LYS A 112 -37.77 17.12 -37.57
N ALA A 113 -36.81 17.80 -38.19
CA ALA A 113 -36.99 18.43 -39.50
C ALA A 113 -37.36 17.41 -40.60
N LYS A 114 -36.69 16.24 -40.62
CA LYS A 114 -37.04 15.15 -41.54
C LYS A 114 -38.44 14.60 -41.31
N HIS A 115 -38.85 14.45 -40.05
CA HIS A 115 -40.18 13.97 -39.71
C HIS A 115 -41.27 14.97 -40.09
N GLU A 116 -41.05 16.26 -39.82
CA GLU A 116 -41.95 17.34 -40.20
C GLU A 116 -42.09 17.45 -41.73
N GLN A 117 -40.98 17.34 -42.46
CA GLN A 117 -41.01 17.27 -43.92
C GLN A 117 -41.82 16.06 -44.44
N ALA A 118 -41.70 14.89 -43.79
CA ALA A 118 -42.48 13.71 -44.15
C ALA A 118 -43.98 13.91 -43.89
N LEU A 119 -44.34 14.56 -42.77
CA LEU A 119 -45.72 14.92 -42.46
C LEU A 119 -46.29 15.88 -43.50
N GLU A 120 -45.56 16.94 -43.88
CA GLU A 120 -46.00 17.86 -44.93
C GLU A 120 -46.27 17.15 -46.27
N ILE A 121 -45.45 16.17 -46.63
CA ILE A 121 -45.61 15.42 -47.88
C ILE A 121 -46.89 14.57 -47.84
N GLU A 122 -47.16 13.89 -46.72
CA GLU A 122 -48.41 13.14 -46.54
C GLU A 122 -49.62 14.09 -46.51
N ASP A 123 -49.55 15.23 -45.83
CA ASP A 123 -50.62 16.23 -45.84
C ASP A 123 -50.92 16.75 -47.25
N LYS A 124 -49.88 17.09 -48.04
CA LYS A 124 -50.03 17.47 -49.45
C LYS A 124 -50.64 16.34 -50.29
N LYS A 125 -50.38 15.07 -49.97
CA LYS A 125 -50.97 13.91 -50.64
C LYS A 125 -52.43 13.72 -50.26
N TYR A 126 -52.79 13.88 -48.98
CA TYR A 126 -54.17 13.88 -48.52
C TYR A 126 -54.97 15.03 -49.13
N GLN A 127 -54.42 16.24 -49.17
CA GLN A 127 -55.03 17.40 -49.82
C GLN A 127 -55.28 17.15 -51.31
N ARG A 128 -54.30 16.62 -52.05
CA ARG A 128 -54.49 16.22 -53.46
C ARG A 128 -55.60 15.18 -53.62
N ARG A 129 -55.68 14.20 -52.72
CA ARG A 129 -56.75 13.18 -52.74
C ARG A 129 -58.13 13.77 -52.45
N LEU A 130 -58.22 14.71 -51.51
CA LEU A 130 -59.44 15.46 -51.19
C LEU A 130 -59.90 16.31 -52.38
N LEU A 131 -59.00 17.07 -52.99
CA LEU A 131 -59.28 17.85 -54.20
C LEU A 131 -59.78 16.95 -55.33
N GLY A 132 -59.11 15.83 -55.60
CA GLY A 132 -59.56 14.89 -56.63
C GLY A 132 -60.87 14.16 -56.29
N LEU A 133 -61.26 14.06 -55.02
CA LEU A 133 -62.61 13.60 -54.63
C LEU A 133 -63.65 14.70 -54.87
N GLN A 134 -63.32 15.94 -54.52
CA GLN A 134 -64.20 17.09 -54.72
C GLN A 134 -64.43 17.39 -56.20
N GLU A 135 -63.40 17.30 -57.05
CA GLU A 135 -63.53 17.40 -58.50
C GLU A 135 -64.47 16.33 -59.07
N ARG A 136 -64.36 15.08 -58.59
CA ARG A 136 -65.26 13.99 -58.97
C ARG A 136 -66.68 14.21 -58.49
N LEU A 137 -66.86 14.76 -57.29
CA LEU A 137 -68.18 15.11 -56.77
C LEU A 137 -68.80 16.21 -57.62
N ASN A 138 -68.07 17.29 -57.90
CA ASN A 138 -68.53 18.39 -58.76
C ASN A 138 -68.87 17.90 -60.18
N ALA A 139 -68.08 16.98 -60.75
CA ALA A 139 -68.39 16.38 -62.04
C ALA A 139 -69.69 15.56 -61.98
N LYS A 140 -69.92 14.80 -60.91
CA LYS A 140 -71.17 14.08 -60.69
C LYS A 140 -72.36 15.03 -60.51
N ASP A 141 -72.21 16.10 -59.74
CA ASP A 141 -73.24 17.11 -59.56
C ASP A 141 -73.60 17.78 -60.89
N LYS A 142 -72.60 18.01 -61.75
CA LYS A 142 -72.82 18.50 -63.12
C LYS A 142 -73.55 17.47 -63.99
N ASP A 143 -73.14 16.19 -63.95
CA ASP A 143 -73.84 15.10 -64.65
C ASP A 143 -75.32 15.01 -64.20
N TYR A 144 -75.58 15.17 -62.89
CA TYR A 144 -76.93 15.18 -62.33
C TYR A 144 -77.73 16.41 -62.79
N ALA A 145 -77.11 17.59 -62.82
CA ALA A 145 -77.75 18.80 -63.33
C ALA A 145 -78.10 18.68 -64.82
N GLU A 146 -77.20 18.12 -65.65
CA GLU A 146 -77.45 17.85 -67.07
C GLU A 146 -78.56 16.78 -67.27
N LEU A 147 -78.64 15.79 -66.37
CA LEU A 147 -79.74 14.80 -66.36
C LEU A 147 -81.07 15.43 -65.98
N LEU A 148 -81.09 16.33 -65.00
CA LEU A 148 -82.28 17.10 -64.62
C LEU A 148 -82.75 18.02 -65.76
N GLU A 149 -81.82 18.67 -66.45
CA GLU A 149 -82.11 19.51 -67.62
C GLU A 149 -82.60 18.68 -68.82
N LYS A 150 -82.11 17.44 -68.99
CA LYS A 150 -82.65 16.49 -69.99
C LYS A 150 -84.00 15.89 -69.58
N MET A 151 -84.28 15.79 -68.29
CA MET A 151 -85.57 15.34 -67.75
C MET A 151 -86.56 16.49 -67.60
N ASN A 152 -86.34 17.64 -68.24
CA ASN A 152 -87.25 18.78 -68.16
C ASN A 152 -88.65 18.35 -68.63
N PRO A 153 -89.64 18.22 -67.72
CA PRO A 153 -90.96 17.71 -68.07
C PRO A 153 -91.81 18.75 -68.82
N ASP A 154 -91.25 19.93 -69.09
CA ASP A 154 -91.95 21.03 -69.74
C ASP A 154 -92.03 20.85 -71.27
N GLU A 155 -91.06 20.21 -71.93
CA GLU A 155 -91.18 19.89 -73.38
C GLU A 155 -92.22 18.79 -73.64
N GLU A 156 -92.24 17.72 -72.82
CA GLU A 156 -93.27 16.67 -72.93
C GLU A 156 -94.67 17.16 -72.50
N LYS A 157 -94.75 18.08 -71.53
CA LYS A 157 -96.02 18.74 -71.16
C LYS A 157 -96.52 19.65 -72.25
N ASP A 158 -95.65 20.42 -72.92
CA ASP A 158 -96.04 21.33 -73.99
C ASP A 158 -96.53 20.57 -75.22
N GLU A 159 -95.93 19.42 -75.56
CA GLU A 159 -96.46 18.51 -76.61
C GLU A 159 -97.83 17.91 -76.22
N LEU A 160 -98.01 17.50 -74.96
CA LEU A 160 -99.29 16.99 -74.48
C LEU A 160 -100.39 18.06 -74.49
N ILE A 161 -100.06 19.28 -74.08
CA ILE A 161 -100.96 20.44 -74.09
C ILE A 161 -101.33 20.82 -75.53
N LEU A 162 -100.38 20.78 -76.47
CA LEU A 162 -100.65 20.99 -77.90
C LEU A 162 -101.59 19.91 -78.47
N SER A 163 -101.39 18.63 -78.11
CA SER A 163 -102.27 17.54 -78.56
C SER A 163 -103.69 17.65 -77.98
N LEU A 164 -103.83 18.13 -76.74
CA LEU A 164 -105.12 18.32 -76.07
C LEU A 164 -105.88 19.52 -76.66
N LYS A 165 -105.18 20.61 -77.01
CA LYS A 165 -105.78 21.76 -77.71
C LYS A 165 -106.30 21.37 -79.10
N LEU A 166 -105.58 20.51 -79.83
CA LEU A 166 -106.01 20.00 -81.13
C LEU A 166 -107.30 19.16 -81.02
N LYS A 167 -107.37 18.27 -80.02
CA LYS A 167 -108.56 17.43 -79.76
C LYS A 167 -109.78 18.22 -79.30
N LEU A 168 -109.59 19.33 -78.59
CA LEU A 168 -110.67 20.25 -78.20
C LEU A 168 -111.24 21.01 -79.41
N ALA A 169 -110.39 21.45 -80.34
CA ALA A 169 -110.83 22.09 -81.59
C ALA A 169 -111.64 21.11 -82.48
N GLU A 170 -111.24 19.83 -82.55
CA GLU A 170 -112.00 18.79 -83.24
C GLU A 170 -113.36 18.47 -82.59
N ALA A 171 -113.49 18.68 -81.27
CA ALA A 171 -114.74 18.50 -80.54
C ALA A 171 -115.69 19.69 -80.74
N GLU A 172 -115.16 20.91 -80.80
CA GLU A 172 -115.95 22.12 -81.08
C GLU A 172 -116.49 22.14 -82.52
N GLU A 173 -115.72 21.67 -83.52
CA GLU A 173 -116.19 21.55 -84.90
C GLU A 173 -117.34 20.53 -85.08
N LYS A 174 -117.40 19.50 -84.22
CA LYS A 174 -118.46 18.47 -84.24
C LYS A 174 -119.75 18.92 -83.55
N VAL A 175 -119.67 19.86 -82.60
CA VAL A 175 -120.85 20.40 -81.89
C VAL A 175 -121.57 21.48 -82.71
N SER A 176 -120.88 22.20 -83.59
CA SER A 176 -121.51 23.20 -84.47
C SER A 176 -122.33 22.65 -85.65
N ARG A 177 -122.40 21.32 -85.87
CA ARG A 177 -123.14 20.71 -87.01
C ARG A 177 -124.49 20.05 -86.67
N VAL A 178 -124.99 20.10 -85.43
CA VAL A 178 -126.13 19.22 -85.01
C VAL A 178 -127.33 19.92 -84.34
N THR A 179 -127.58 21.23 -84.53
CA THR A 179 -128.87 21.82 -84.08
C THR A 179 -129.40 22.91 -85.00
N THR A 180 -130.24 22.53 -85.96
CA THR A 180 -131.19 23.39 -86.69
C THR A 180 -132.45 22.55 -86.98
N ASN A 181 -133.63 23.17 -86.83
CA ASN A 181 -135.00 22.66 -87.12
C ASN A 181 -135.68 21.92 -85.93
N GLN A 182 -136.90 22.21 -85.45
CA GLN A 182 -138.04 23.01 -85.92
C GLN A 182 -139.04 23.19 -84.74
N ALA A 183 -139.68 24.37 -84.62
CA ALA A 183 -140.99 24.60 -83.96
C ALA A 183 -142.12 24.24 -84.97
N PRO A 184 -143.46 24.53 -84.83
CA PRO A 184 -144.24 25.36 -83.86
C PRO A 184 -145.67 24.78 -83.52
N VAL A 185 -146.63 25.37 -82.75
CA VAL A 185 -147.63 26.44 -83.09
C VAL A 185 -148.76 26.51 -82.01
N HIS A 186 -149.12 27.74 -81.56
CA HIS A 186 -150.43 28.41 -81.24
C HIS A 186 -151.71 27.65 -80.75
N GLN A 187 -152.78 28.23 -80.14
CA GLN A 187 -153.14 29.47 -79.39
C GLN A 187 -154.70 29.45 -79.17
N ASP A 188 -155.19 29.91 -78.01
CA ASP A 188 -156.47 30.65 -77.72
C ASP A 188 -157.94 30.13 -77.86
N LYS A 189 -158.71 30.43 -76.78
CA LYS A 189 -160.05 31.10 -76.65
C LYS A 189 -161.42 30.36 -76.44
N THR A 190 -161.99 30.62 -75.25
CA THR A 190 -163.38 31.00 -74.79
C THR A 190 -164.72 30.34 -75.24
N SER A 191 -165.56 30.11 -74.22
CA SER A 191 -167.05 30.16 -74.03
C SER A 191 -168.02 28.99 -74.37
N THR A 192 -168.59 28.41 -73.28
CA THR A 192 -169.95 27.87 -72.92
C THR A 192 -171.12 27.77 -73.92
N PRO A 193 -172.23 27.02 -73.62
CA PRO A 193 -172.42 25.72 -72.95
C PRO A 193 -173.49 24.80 -73.66
N GLU A 194 -173.78 23.62 -73.06
CA GLU A 194 -174.85 22.62 -73.37
C GLU A 194 -174.55 21.50 -74.37
N GLU A 195 -174.15 20.33 -73.85
CA GLU A 195 -174.96 19.10 -73.87
C GLU A 195 -174.21 18.02 -73.07
N VAL A 196 -174.73 17.72 -71.89
CA VAL A 196 -174.17 16.77 -70.91
C VAL A 196 -175.11 15.58 -70.87
N VAL A 197 -174.60 14.38 -71.14
CA VAL A 197 -174.93 13.09 -70.49
C VAL A 197 -174.20 11.92 -71.19
N GLU A 198 -173.83 12.03 -72.48
CA GLU A 198 -173.18 10.93 -73.22
C GLU A 198 -171.63 10.90 -73.12
N ASP A 199 -171.00 12.00 -72.68
CA ASP A 199 -169.53 12.15 -72.58
C ASP A 199 -168.92 11.61 -71.26
N LEU A 200 -169.75 11.15 -70.31
CA LEU A 200 -169.31 10.63 -69.01
C LEU A 200 -168.90 9.15 -69.07
N GLU A 201 -169.48 8.35 -69.96
CA GLU A 201 -169.16 6.92 -70.11
C GLU A 201 -167.79 6.70 -70.78
N VAL A 202 -167.45 7.56 -71.75
CA VAL A 202 -166.13 7.58 -72.43
C VAL A 202 -165.00 7.97 -71.46
N ARG A 203 -165.26 8.87 -70.51
CA ARG A 203 -164.27 9.26 -69.48
C ARG A 203 -164.01 8.14 -68.47
N TYR A 204 -165.00 7.31 -68.16
CA TYR A 204 -164.83 6.20 -67.22
C TYR A 204 -163.97 5.08 -67.81
N GLN A 205 -164.19 4.71 -69.08
CA GLN A 205 -163.35 3.71 -69.78
C GLN A 205 -161.91 4.22 -69.98
N SER A 206 -161.72 5.49 -70.33
CA SER A 206 -160.37 6.08 -70.44
C SER A 206 -159.64 6.13 -69.08
N SER A 207 -160.36 6.25 -67.97
CA SER A 207 -159.78 6.19 -66.62
C SER A 207 -159.31 4.77 -66.27
N GLN A 208 -160.05 3.74 -66.69
CA GLN A 208 -159.73 2.34 -66.41
C GLN A 208 -158.48 1.87 -67.20
N GLU A 209 -158.33 2.30 -68.45
CA GLU A 209 -157.10 2.07 -69.23
C GLU A 209 -155.87 2.82 -68.66
N ARG A 210 -156.07 4.03 -68.11
CA ARG A 210 -155.01 4.78 -67.41
C ARG A 210 -154.54 4.08 -66.13
N LEU A 211 -155.44 3.41 -65.41
CA LEU A 211 -155.09 2.61 -64.22
C LEU A 211 -154.31 1.35 -64.58
N SER A 212 -154.72 0.62 -65.62
CA SER A 212 -153.99 -0.56 -66.12
C SER A 212 -152.58 -0.20 -66.62
N THR A 213 -152.44 0.93 -67.33
CA THR A 213 -151.12 1.42 -67.76
C THR A 213 -150.28 1.94 -66.59
N ALA A 214 -150.88 2.56 -65.58
CA ALA A 214 -150.21 2.94 -64.34
C ALA A 214 -149.70 1.71 -63.55
N GLU A 215 -150.50 0.64 -63.44
CA GLU A 215 -150.09 -0.61 -62.81
C GLU A 215 -148.92 -1.29 -63.57
N SER A 216 -148.98 -1.30 -64.91
CA SER A 216 -147.90 -1.83 -65.76
C SER A 216 -146.59 -1.03 -65.59
N THR A 217 -146.68 0.29 -65.44
CA THR A 217 -145.50 1.13 -65.20
C THR A 217 -144.93 0.95 -63.80
N LEU A 218 -145.77 0.75 -62.77
CA LEU A 218 -145.35 0.52 -61.40
C LEU A 218 -144.59 -0.82 -61.26
N LEU A 219 -145.05 -1.88 -61.95
CA LEU A 219 -144.34 -3.16 -62.03
C LEU A 219 -142.94 -3.01 -62.63
N LYS A 220 -142.79 -2.22 -63.70
CA LYS A 220 -141.47 -1.92 -64.30
C LYS A 220 -140.56 -1.12 -63.36
N TYR A 221 -141.11 -0.28 -62.49
CA TYR A 221 -140.33 0.42 -61.46
C TYR A 221 -139.88 -0.54 -60.35
N GLN A 222 -140.72 -1.47 -59.92
CA GLN A 222 -140.36 -2.50 -58.93
C GLN A 222 -139.28 -3.46 -59.44
N GLU A 223 -139.33 -3.83 -60.72
CA GLU A 223 -138.28 -4.64 -61.37
C GLU A 223 -136.96 -3.88 -61.42
N ARG A 224 -136.96 -2.61 -61.82
CA ARG A 224 -135.76 -1.75 -61.78
C ARG A 224 -135.22 -1.55 -60.37
N GLU A 225 -136.08 -1.40 -59.38
CA GLU A 225 -135.69 -1.27 -57.97
C GLU A 225 -134.98 -2.54 -57.47
N LYS A 226 -135.47 -3.72 -57.83
CA LYS A 226 -134.78 -4.99 -57.57
C LYS A 226 -133.43 -5.07 -58.27
N GLU A 227 -133.34 -4.67 -59.53
CA GLU A 227 -132.07 -4.62 -60.26
C GLU A 227 -131.06 -3.67 -59.60
N TYR A 228 -131.51 -2.52 -59.09
CA TYR A 228 -130.64 -1.60 -58.35
C TYR A 228 -130.16 -2.21 -57.02
N ILE A 229 -131.04 -2.89 -56.28
CA ILE A 229 -130.68 -3.59 -55.03
C ILE A 229 -129.65 -4.70 -55.31
N ASP A 230 -129.84 -5.50 -56.35
CA ASP A 230 -128.90 -6.54 -56.75
C ASP A 230 -127.55 -5.95 -57.18
N ARG A 231 -127.57 -4.81 -57.90
CA ARG A 231 -126.36 -4.09 -58.29
C ARG A 231 -125.60 -3.52 -57.10
N ILE A 232 -126.31 -2.99 -56.10
CA ILE A 232 -125.73 -2.50 -54.84
C ILE A 232 -125.08 -3.67 -54.10
N ASN A 233 -125.77 -4.79 -53.95
CA ASN A 233 -125.25 -6.00 -53.29
C ASN A 233 -123.98 -6.54 -53.99
N GLU A 234 -123.93 -6.49 -55.32
CA GLU A 234 -122.75 -6.91 -56.07
C GLU A 234 -121.57 -5.94 -55.90
N LEU A 235 -121.84 -4.63 -55.87
CA LEU A 235 -120.82 -3.62 -55.56
C LEU A 235 -120.31 -3.74 -54.13
N GLU A 236 -121.16 -4.03 -53.15
CA GLU A 236 -120.75 -4.29 -51.76
C GLU A 236 -119.85 -5.52 -51.67
N LYS A 237 -120.19 -6.62 -52.35
CA LYS A 237 -119.33 -7.82 -52.42
C LYS A 237 -117.97 -7.51 -53.04
N ARG A 238 -117.93 -6.75 -54.14
CA ARG A 238 -116.66 -6.31 -54.75
C ARG A 238 -115.86 -5.42 -53.80
N THR A 239 -116.52 -4.49 -53.11
CA THR A 239 -115.88 -3.61 -52.12
C THR A 239 -115.30 -4.40 -50.95
N GLN A 240 -116.01 -5.41 -50.45
CA GLN A 240 -115.49 -6.32 -49.41
C GLN A 240 -114.29 -7.14 -49.90
N GLN A 241 -114.28 -7.58 -51.16
CA GLN A 241 -113.12 -8.27 -51.76
C GLN A 241 -111.90 -7.34 -51.90
N TYR A 242 -112.10 -6.09 -52.34
CA TYR A 242 -111.02 -5.11 -52.39
C TYR A 242 -110.49 -4.78 -51.00
N LYS A 243 -111.37 -4.64 -50.01
CA LYS A 243 -110.98 -4.41 -48.62
C LYS A 243 -110.14 -5.57 -48.06
N LYS A 244 -110.55 -6.82 -48.29
CA LYS A 244 -109.76 -8.00 -47.90
C LYS A 244 -108.38 -8.05 -48.58
N ARG A 245 -108.30 -7.70 -49.87
CA ARG A 245 -107.01 -7.62 -50.58
C ARG A 245 -106.13 -6.50 -50.04
N LEU A 246 -106.73 -5.37 -49.68
CA LEU A 246 -106.03 -4.24 -49.07
C LEU A 246 -105.49 -4.61 -47.69
N ASP A 247 -106.30 -5.25 -46.84
CA ASP A 247 -105.90 -5.73 -45.51
C ASP A 247 -104.79 -6.80 -45.60
N GLN A 248 -104.86 -7.70 -46.59
CA GLN A 248 -103.80 -8.68 -46.86
C GLN A 248 -102.50 -8.03 -47.35
N ALA A 249 -102.59 -6.99 -48.18
CA ALA A 249 -101.42 -6.24 -48.64
C ALA A 249 -100.80 -5.42 -47.50
N GLN A 250 -101.62 -4.80 -46.63
CA GLN A 250 -101.15 -4.09 -45.44
C GLN A 250 -100.47 -5.02 -44.44
N THR A 251 -101.09 -6.15 -44.10
CA THR A 251 -100.47 -7.14 -43.19
C THR A 251 -99.19 -7.73 -43.74
N GLY A 252 -99.09 -7.95 -45.06
CA GLY A 252 -97.86 -8.35 -45.71
C GLY A 252 -96.76 -7.28 -45.65
N HIS A 253 -97.12 -6.01 -45.86
CA HIS A 253 -96.20 -4.89 -45.71
C HIS A 253 -95.73 -4.70 -44.26
N ASP A 254 -96.64 -4.79 -43.29
CA ASP A 254 -96.32 -4.66 -41.86
C ASP A 254 -95.41 -5.80 -41.40
N ALA A 255 -95.62 -7.03 -41.89
CA ALA A 255 -94.74 -8.15 -41.63
C ALA A 255 -93.32 -7.94 -42.21
N GLN A 256 -93.21 -7.42 -43.44
CA GLN A 256 -91.92 -7.08 -44.04
C GLN A 256 -91.21 -5.95 -43.28
N ILE A 257 -91.94 -4.93 -42.85
CA ILE A 257 -91.39 -3.84 -42.02
C ILE A 257 -90.87 -4.40 -40.69
N HIS A 258 -91.59 -5.32 -40.05
CA HIS A 258 -91.14 -5.99 -38.84
C HIS A 258 -89.89 -6.83 -39.06
N GLU A 259 -89.83 -7.63 -40.14
CA GLU A 259 -88.66 -8.45 -40.45
C GLU A 259 -87.42 -7.58 -40.76
N LEU A 260 -87.60 -6.49 -41.49
CA LEU A 260 -86.55 -5.49 -41.72
C LEU A 260 -86.09 -4.86 -40.41
N ALA A 261 -87.01 -4.44 -39.54
CA ALA A 261 -86.68 -3.88 -38.24
C ALA A 261 -85.89 -4.87 -37.37
N GLU A 262 -86.29 -6.15 -37.36
CA GLU A 262 -85.60 -7.19 -36.60
C GLU A 262 -84.20 -7.47 -37.15
N LYS A 263 -84.04 -7.52 -38.49
CA LYS A 263 -82.72 -7.61 -39.15
C LYS A 263 -81.85 -6.41 -38.82
N PHE A 264 -82.36 -5.19 -38.94
CA PHE A 264 -81.63 -3.97 -38.57
C PHE A 264 -81.20 -3.98 -37.11
N MET A 265 -82.08 -4.38 -36.19
CA MET A 265 -81.74 -4.49 -34.77
C MET A 265 -80.69 -5.57 -34.51
N SER A 266 -80.76 -6.71 -35.19
CA SER A 266 -79.78 -7.79 -35.06
C SER A 266 -78.40 -7.39 -35.62
N GLU A 267 -78.38 -6.70 -36.76
CA GLU A 267 -77.15 -6.20 -37.39
C GLU A 267 -76.53 -5.07 -36.57
N ALA A 268 -77.34 -4.15 -36.03
CA ALA A 268 -76.89 -3.12 -35.10
C ALA A 268 -76.27 -3.75 -33.84
N LYS A 269 -76.92 -4.75 -33.25
CA LYS A 269 -76.39 -5.47 -32.07
C LYS A 269 -75.10 -6.23 -32.39
N GLN A 270 -75.02 -6.88 -33.55
CA GLN A 270 -73.81 -7.59 -33.97
C GLN A 270 -72.65 -6.64 -34.22
N SER A 271 -72.92 -5.49 -34.86
CA SER A 271 -71.96 -4.41 -35.06
C SER A 271 -71.48 -3.85 -33.72
N GLU A 272 -72.39 -3.58 -32.78
CA GLU A 272 -72.06 -3.10 -31.44
C GLU A 272 -71.18 -4.10 -30.67
N MET A 273 -71.50 -5.40 -30.70
CA MET A 273 -70.66 -6.43 -30.09
C MET A 273 -69.27 -6.49 -30.72
N SER A 274 -69.17 -6.37 -32.05
CA SER A 274 -67.88 -6.34 -32.76
C SER A 274 -67.04 -5.12 -32.37
N HIS A 275 -67.67 -3.94 -32.31
CA HIS A 275 -67.04 -2.72 -31.84
C HIS A 275 -66.59 -2.84 -30.38
N GLN A 276 -67.41 -3.42 -29.51
CA GLN A 276 -67.08 -3.62 -28.11
C GLN A 276 -65.93 -4.61 -27.93
N ALA A 277 -65.91 -5.72 -28.67
CA ALA A 277 -64.79 -6.67 -28.68
C ALA A 277 -63.48 -6.01 -29.16
N ARG A 278 -63.56 -5.15 -30.19
CA ARG A 278 -62.40 -4.40 -30.67
C ARG A 278 -61.87 -3.42 -29.61
N ILE A 279 -62.78 -2.73 -28.90
CA ILE A 279 -62.40 -1.84 -27.80
C ILE A 279 -61.74 -2.64 -26.66
N GLN A 280 -62.31 -3.79 -26.29
CA GLN A 280 -61.74 -4.65 -25.25
C GLN A 280 -60.36 -5.18 -25.63
N ASN A 281 -60.16 -5.61 -26.89
CA ASN A 281 -58.85 -6.04 -27.38
C ASN A 281 -57.83 -4.90 -27.34
N LEU A 282 -58.20 -3.69 -27.77
CA LEU A 282 -57.31 -2.52 -27.69
C LEU A 282 -56.97 -2.19 -26.23
N GLN A 283 -57.93 -2.32 -25.31
CA GLN A 283 -57.69 -2.12 -23.88
C GLN A 283 -56.75 -3.19 -23.29
N SER A 284 -56.90 -4.47 -23.68
CA SER A 284 -55.99 -5.53 -23.24
C SER A 284 -54.59 -5.35 -23.81
N GLU A 285 -54.46 -5.02 -25.11
CA GLU A 285 -53.18 -4.74 -25.74
C GLU A 285 -52.46 -3.56 -25.05
N HIS A 286 -53.19 -2.46 -24.77
CA HIS A 286 -52.63 -1.34 -24.00
C HIS A 286 -52.19 -1.76 -22.59
N ALA A 287 -52.98 -2.59 -21.90
CA ALA A 287 -52.63 -3.07 -20.57
C ALA A 287 -51.39 -3.98 -20.57
N ASP A 288 -51.24 -4.81 -21.61
CA ASP A 288 -50.08 -5.69 -21.78
C ASP A 288 -48.83 -4.86 -22.15
N ILE A 289 -48.92 -3.88 -23.04
CA ILE A 289 -47.82 -2.95 -23.35
C ILE A 289 -47.35 -2.21 -22.08
N LEU A 290 -48.28 -1.73 -21.25
CA LEU A 290 -47.95 -1.07 -19.98
C LEU A 290 -47.33 -2.03 -18.95
N ARG A 291 -47.63 -3.33 -19.02
CA ARG A 291 -46.99 -4.35 -18.19
C ARG A 291 -45.57 -4.59 -18.69
N GLU A 292 -45.39 -4.84 -19.98
CA GLU A 292 -44.07 -5.03 -20.59
C GLU A 292 -43.14 -3.85 -20.37
N LEU A 293 -43.63 -2.61 -20.49
CA LEU A 293 -42.82 -1.42 -20.23
C LEU A 293 -42.37 -1.32 -18.77
N ARG A 294 -43.22 -1.70 -17.81
CA ARG A 294 -42.86 -1.76 -16.40
C ARG A 294 -41.83 -2.87 -16.14
N ASP A 295 -42.01 -4.04 -16.74
CA ASP A 295 -41.08 -5.16 -16.61
C ASP A 295 -39.71 -4.80 -17.21
N ARG A 296 -39.67 -4.19 -18.42
CA ARG A 296 -38.44 -3.69 -19.04
C ARG A 296 -37.72 -2.68 -18.14
N HIS A 297 -38.44 -1.68 -17.63
CA HIS A 297 -37.87 -0.70 -16.70
C HIS A 297 -37.31 -1.34 -15.43
N GLN A 298 -37.99 -2.35 -14.89
CA GLN A 298 -37.52 -3.07 -13.72
C GLN A 298 -36.25 -3.88 -14.03
N THR A 299 -36.20 -4.56 -15.19
CA THR A 299 -34.99 -5.27 -15.63
C THR A 299 -33.82 -4.32 -15.89
N GLU A 300 -34.05 -3.15 -16.49
CA GLU A 300 -33.00 -2.14 -16.70
C GLU A 300 -32.44 -1.61 -15.39
N LYS A 301 -33.30 -1.38 -14.38
CA LYS A 301 -32.86 -1.02 -13.02
C LYS A 301 -32.00 -2.10 -12.38
N GLU A 302 -32.37 -3.37 -12.54
CA GLU A 302 -31.62 -4.49 -12.01
C GLU A 302 -30.26 -4.64 -12.70
N VAL A 303 -30.23 -4.57 -14.04
CA VAL A 303 -28.98 -4.57 -14.82
C VAL A 303 -28.08 -3.42 -14.39
N TRP A 304 -28.61 -2.19 -14.32
CA TRP A 304 -27.84 -1.03 -13.89
C TRP A 304 -27.30 -1.19 -12.46
N SER A 305 -28.10 -1.76 -11.55
CA SER A 305 -27.65 -2.06 -10.19
C SER A 305 -26.53 -3.09 -10.18
N ILE A 306 -26.60 -4.13 -11.03
CA ILE A 306 -25.56 -5.16 -11.14
C ILE A 306 -24.28 -4.56 -11.72
N GLU A 307 -24.37 -3.78 -12.80
CA GLU A 307 -23.22 -3.13 -13.44
C GLU A 307 -22.51 -2.18 -12.47
N ASN A 308 -23.26 -1.36 -11.75
CA ASN A 308 -22.69 -0.44 -10.78
C ASN A 308 -22.04 -1.19 -9.60
N GLN A 309 -22.66 -2.27 -9.12
CA GLN A 309 -22.09 -3.12 -8.08
C GLN A 309 -20.80 -3.81 -8.57
N ALA A 310 -20.78 -4.31 -9.81
CA ALA A 310 -19.61 -4.92 -10.42
C ALA A 310 -18.45 -3.91 -10.57
N ALA A 311 -18.75 -2.68 -10.99
CA ALA A 311 -17.76 -1.60 -11.07
C ALA A 311 -17.17 -1.25 -9.68
N ILE A 312 -18.01 -1.17 -8.65
CA ILE A 312 -17.56 -0.96 -7.26
C ILE A 312 -16.68 -2.12 -6.79
N ASP A 313 -17.05 -3.36 -7.08
CA ASP A 313 -16.28 -4.53 -6.65
C ASP A 313 -14.95 -4.66 -7.39
N GLU A 314 -14.87 -4.22 -8.65
CA GLU A 314 -13.61 -4.14 -9.38
C GLU A 314 -12.69 -3.06 -8.81
N LEU A 315 -13.21 -1.85 -8.53
CA LEU A 315 -12.45 -0.81 -7.84
C LEU A 315 -11.93 -1.28 -6.47
N ARG A 316 -12.75 -2.02 -5.72
CA ARG A 316 -12.32 -2.64 -4.46
C ARG A 316 -11.21 -3.66 -4.66
N ARG A 317 -11.27 -4.50 -5.69
CA ARG A 317 -10.19 -5.46 -5.99
C ARG A 317 -8.89 -4.77 -6.31
N VAL A 318 -8.90 -3.76 -7.18
CA VAL A 318 -7.72 -2.97 -7.53
C VAL A 318 -7.11 -2.34 -6.29
N LEU A 319 -7.91 -1.68 -5.46
CA LEU A 319 -7.44 -1.01 -4.25
C LEU A 319 -6.88 -2.00 -3.20
N ILE A 320 -7.43 -3.21 -3.12
CA ILE A 320 -6.87 -4.29 -2.28
C ILE A 320 -5.51 -4.77 -2.82
N LEU A 321 -5.36 -4.91 -4.14
CA LEU A 321 -4.10 -5.31 -4.76
C LEU A 321 -3.03 -4.25 -4.55
N GLU A 322 -3.32 -2.98 -4.83
CA GLU A 322 -2.40 -1.85 -4.60
C GLU A 322 -1.96 -1.79 -3.13
N LYS A 323 -2.91 -1.92 -2.20
CA LYS A 323 -2.59 -1.97 -0.76
C LYS A 323 -1.65 -3.13 -0.42
N LYS A 324 -1.86 -4.31 -0.99
CA LYS A 324 -1.00 -5.48 -0.76
C LYS A 324 0.41 -5.24 -1.30
N GLU A 325 0.52 -4.73 -2.53
CA GLU A 325 1.80 -4.40 -3.14
C GLU A 325 2.57 -3.37 -2.32
N GLU A 326 1.90 -2.33 -1.82
CA GLU A 326 2.55 -1.30 -1.02
C GLU A 326 3.01 -1.83 0.35
N VAL A 327 2.21 -2.68 0.99
CA VAL A 327 2.62 -3.38 2.22
C VAL A 327 3.83 -4.29 1.97
N GLU A 328 3.86 -5.00 0.84
CA GLU A 328 5.01 -5.84 0.47
C GLU A 328 6.27 -5.02 0.20
N LYS A 329 6.16 -3.87 -0.49
CA LYS A 329 7.29 -2.95 -0.71
C LYS A 329 7.83 -2.44 0.63
N VAL A 330 6.98 -1.91 1.50
CA VAL A 330 7.37 -1.43 2.83
C VAL A 330 8.01 -2.57 3.65
N SER A 331 7.47 -3.79 3.57
CA SER A 331 8.05 -4.95 4.25
C SER A 331 9.44 -5.32 3.71
N LYS A 332 9.66 -5.23 2.40
CA LYS A 332 10.98 -5.43 1.77
C LYS A 332 11.97 -4.36 2.21
N GLU A 333 11.59 -3.09 2.16
CA GLU A 333 12.45 -1.98 2.61
C GLU A 333 12.85 -2.11 4.09
N TRP A 334 11.91 -2.51 4.95
CA TRP A 334 12.22 -2.76 6.36
C TRP A 334 13.16 -3.94 6.57
N ARG A 335 13.01 -5.00 5.76
CA ARG A 335 13.90 -6.15 5.79
C ARG A 335 15.31 -5.76 5.36
N GLU A 336 15.45 -5.02 4.26
CA GLU A 336 16.74 -4.52 3.76
C GLU A 336 17.42 -3.62 4.81
N LYS A 337 16.69 -2.66 5.40
CA LYS A 337 17.22 -1.81 6.48
C LYS A 337 17.66 -2.61 7.70
N TYR A 338 16.93 -3.67 8.04
CA TYR A 338 17.29 -4.55 9.16
C TYR A 338 18.55 -5.37 8.84
N GLU A 339 18.65 -5.92 7.63
CA GLU A 339 19.83 -6.65 7.16
C GLU A 339 21.06 -5.74 7.11
N ASP A 340 20.94 -4.51 6.60
CA ASP A 340 22.00 -3.50 6.59
C ASP A 340 22.45 -3.13 8.00
N LEU A 341 21.50 -2.91 8.92
CA LEU A 341 21.81 -2.63 10.32
C LEU A 341 22.54 -3.80 10.97
N HIS A 342 22.07 -5.03 10.74
CA HIS A 342 22.71 -6.24 11.25
C HIS A 342 24.12 -6.42 10.67
N ALA A 343 24.31 -6.14 9.38
CA ALA A 343 25.62 -6.16 8.74
C ALA A 343 26.57 -5.11 9.33
N SER A 344 26.08 -3.88 9.56
CA SER A 344 26.85 -2.82 10.23
C SER A 344 27.24 -3.21 11.64
N MET A 345 26.29 -3.72 12.44
CA MET A 345 26.56 -4.18 13.81
C MET A 345 27.54 -5.36 13.83
N SER A 346 27.41 -6.31 12.89
CA SER A 346 28.33 -7.42 12.76
C SER A 346 29.74 -6.93 12.42
N LYS A 347 29.86 -5.95 11.53
CA LYS A 347 31.14 -5.33 11.18
C LYS A 347 31.76 -4.62 12.39
N ASP A 348 30.99 -3.80 13.10
CA ASP A 348 31.45 -3.10 14.29
C ASP A 348 31.89 -4.09 15.37
N SER A 349 31.12 -5.17 15.58
CA SER A 349 31.49 -6.25 16.50
C SER A 349 32.81 -6.91 16.12
N MET A 350 33.04 -7.19 14.84
CA MET A 350 34.32 -7.73 14.36
C MET A 350 35.48 -6.74 14.54
N GLU A 351 35.27 -5.45 14.27
CA GLU A 351 36.28 -4.41 14.49
C GLU A 351 36.62 -4.26 15.98
N PHE A 352 35.62 -4.28 16.86
CA PHE A 352 35.84 -4.27 18.31
C PHE A 352 36.60 -5.50 18.79
N GLN A 353 36.21 -6.69 18.31
CA GLN A 353 36.91 -7.93 18.64
C GLN A 353 38.37 -7.87 18.18
N SER A 354 38.62 -7.46 16.92
CA SER A 354 39.96 -7.32 16.38
C SER A 354 40.79 -6.29 17.16
N HIS A 355 40.22 -5.16 17.55
CA HIS A 355 40.90 -4.15 18.36
C HIS A 355 41.33 -4.71 19.72
N TRP A 356 40.46 -5.48 20.40
CA TRP A 356 40.79 -6.09 21.69
C TRP A 356 41.81 -7.22 21.56
N GLU A 357 41.71 -8.06 20.52
CA GLU A 357 42.71 -9.08 20.21
C GLU A 357 44.08 -8.47 19.94
N MET A 358 44.14 -7.39 19.14
CA MET A 358 45.37 -6.65 18.88
C MET A 358 45.95 -6.08 20.19
N LYS A 359 45.12 -5.45 21.02
CA LYS A 359 45.55 -4.88 22.31
C LYS A 359 46.03 -5.96 23.29
N LEU A 360 45.41 -7.13 23.30
CA LEU A 360 45.87 -8.28 24.07
C LEU A 360 47.24 -8.77 23.58
N GLU A 361 47.44 -8.87 22.27
CA GLU A 361 48.72 -9.28 21.69
C GLU A 361 49.82 -8.23 21.94
N GLU A 362 49.51 -6.94 21.86
CA GLU A 362 50.43 -5.85 22.25
C GLU A 362 50.86 -5.97 23.71
N MET A 363 49.92 -6.21 24.63
CA MET A 363 50.23 -6.38 26.05
C MET A 363 51.08 -7.63 26.29
N LYS A 364 50.75 -8.74 25.63
CA LYS A 364 51.53 -9.98 25.68
C LYS A 364 52.96 -9.76 25.16
N ASN A 365 53.12 -9.04 24.06
CA ASN A 365 54.41 -8.66 23.51
C ASN A 365 55.19 -7.72 24.45
N HIS A 366 54.51 -6.80 25.12
CA HIS A 366 55.14 -5.94 26.12
C HIS A 366 55.67 -6.76 27.31
N TYR A 367 54.87 -7.70 27.82
CA TYR A 367 55.29 -8.57 28.92
C TYR A 367 56.40 -9.54 28.49
N SER A 368 56.34 -10.13 27.30
CA SER A 368 57.40 -11.01 26.79
C SER A 368 58.72 -10.26 26.63
N ALA A 369 58.69 -9.04 26.08
CA ALA A 369 59.87 -8.17 26.00
C ALA A 369 60.42 -7.79 27.38
N LYS A 370 59.54 -7.54 28.36
CA LYS A 370 59.96 -7.28 29.75
C LYS A 370 60.61 -8.50 30.39
N ILE A 371 60.04 -9.68 30.21
CA ILE A 371 60.60 -10.96 30.69
C ILE A 371 61.98 -11.19 30.04
N ALA A 372 62.10 -11.03 28.72
CA ALA A 372 63.37 -11.20 28.01
C ALA A 372 64.45 -10.23 28.54
N ARG A 373 64.10 -8.97 28.81
CA ARG A 373 65.02 -8.00 29.41
C ARG A 373 65.47 -8.44 30.81
N LEU A 374 64.54 -8.81 31.68
CA LEU A 374 64.86 -9.26 33.04
C LEU A 374 65.71 -10.54 33.05
N LEU A 375 65.42 -11.48 32.15
CA LEU A 375 66.26 -12.68 31.98
C LEU A 375 67.68 -12.30 31.54
N GLY A 376 67.82 -11.35 30.61
CA GLY A 376 69.13 -10.82 30.22
C GLY A 376 69.87 -10.14 31.38
N GLU A 377 69.18 -9.35 32.20
CA GLU A 377 69.75 -8.74 33.41
C GLU A 377 70.20 -9.80 34.42
N ILE A 378 69.41 -10.85 34.64
CA ILE A 378 69.77 -11.99 35.49
C ILE A 378 71.01 -12.69 34.95
N GLU A 379 71.12 -12.91 33.65
CA GLU A 379 72.27 -13.58 33.04
C GLU A 379 73.56 -12.77 33.23
N VAL A 380 73.49 -11.44 33.06
CA VAL A 380 74.62 -10.54 33.36
C VAL A 380 75.02 -10.61 34.84
N ILE A 381 74.05 -10.69 35.76
CA ILE A 381 74.34 -10.86 37.19
C ILE A 381 74.99 -12.22 37.46
N LYS A 382 74.48 -13.31 36.86
CA LYS A 382 75.07 -14.64 36.96
C LYS A 382 76.51 -14.64 36.46
N ASP A 383 76.79 -14.03 35.31
CA ASP A 383 78.15 -13.91 34.77
C ASP A 383 79.09 -13.14 35.71
N ARG A 384 78.61 -12.03 36.28
CA ARG A 384 79.37 -11.25 37.27
C ARG A 384 79.66 -12.06 38.52
N LEU A 385 78.66 -12.76 39.05
CA LEU A 385 78.82 -13.66 40.20
C LEU A 385 79.77 -14.82 39.88
N GLY A 386 79.66 -15.41 38.70
CA GLY A 386 80.57 -16.46 38.22
C GLY A 386 82.03 -15.99 38.20
N LYS A 387 82.28 -14.80 37.63
CA LYS A 387 83.61 -14.17 37.65
C LYS A 387 84.11 -13.86 39.07
N GLU A 388 83.22 -13.43 39.96
CA GLU A 388 83.57 -13.16 41.36
C GLU A 388 83.90 -14.45 42.11
N ILE A 389 83.13 -15.52 41.91
CA ILE A 389 83.40 -16.85 42.47
C ILE A 389 84.76 -17.35 41.97
N GLU A 390 85.05 -17.22 40.69
CA GLU A 390 86.33 -17.64 40.12
C GLU A 390 87.50 -16.83 40.70
N ARG A 391 87.33 -15.50 40.83
CA ARG A 391 88.32 -14.64 41.51
C ARG A 391 88.55 -15.06 42.96
N ARG A 392 87.48 -15.41 43.69
CA ARG A 392 87.60 -15.91 45.07
C ARG A 392 88.36 -17.23 45.13
N LYS A 393 88.08 -18.18 44.22
CA LYS A 393 88.84 -19.44 44.13
C LYS A 393 90.32 -19.21 43.83
N GLN A 394 90.64 -18.28 42.94
CA GLN A 394 92.03 -17.89 42.64
C GLN A 394 92.73 -17.26 43.86
N ASN A 395 92.04 -16.37 44.57
CA ASN A 395 92.54 -15.79 45.82
C ASN A 395 92.74 -16.84 46.90
N GLU A 396 91.83 -17.81 47.02
CA GLU A 396 91.93 -18.95 47.95
C GLU A 396 93.14 -19.82 47.62
N HIS A 397 93.37 -20.15 46.35
CA HIS A 397 94.59 -20.87 45.92
C HIS A 397 95.86 -20.07 46.23
N THR A 398 95.85 -18.77 46.00
CA THR A 398 96.99 -17.88 46.29
C THR A 398 97.26 -17.81 47.79
N LEU A 399 96.21 -17.70 48.60
CA LEU A 399 96.30 -17.72 50.05
C LEU A 399 96.85 -19.06 50.55
N PHE A 400 96.36 -20.17 50.00
CA PHE A 400 96.86 -21.51 50.32
C PHE A 400 98.35 -21.65 50.02
N TYR A 401 98.80 -21.17 48.87
CA TYR A 401 100.22 -21.12 48.51
C TYR A 401 101.06 -20.31 49.51
N TYR A 402 100.58 -19.13 49.93
CA TYR A 402 101.29 -18.32 50.93
C TYR A 402 101.29 -18.96 52.31
N LEU A 403 100.21 -19.62 52.72
CA LEU A 403 100.15 -20.38 53.98
C LEU A 403 101.16 -21.53 53.96
N GLU A 404 101.24 -22.30 52.87
CA GLU A 404 102.22 -23.37 52.73
C GLU A 404 103.67 -22.85 52.78
N GLN A 405 103.95 -21.70 52.16
CA GLN A 405 105.26 -21.04 52.26
C GLN A 405 105.55 -20.57 53.69
N ASN A 406 104.54 -20.05 54.39
CA ASN A 406 104.69 -19.62 55.78
C ASN A 406 104.97 -20.81 56.69
N ASP A 407 104.30 -21.95 56.50
CA ASP A 407 104.57 -23.19 57.22
C ASP A 407 106.03 -23.65 57.00
N LYS A 408 106.52 -23.62 55.75
CA LYS A 408 107.93 -23.92 55.43
C LYS A 408 108.90 -22.95 56.11
N LEU A 409 108.57 -21.67 56.17
CA LEU A 409 109.37 -20.66 56.87
C LEU A 409 109.35 -20.87 58.39
N GLN A 410 108.20 -21.26 58.95
CA GLN A 410 108.03 -21.57 60.35
C GLN A 410 108.83 -22.82 60.74
N ASP A 411 108.84 -23.86 59.91
CA ASP A 411 109.67 -25.06 60.09
C ASP A 411 111.16 -24.71 60.06
N ARG A 412 111.58 -23.86 59.13
CA ARG A 412 112.96 -23.34 59.08
C ARG A 412 113.31 -22.54 60.33
N LEU A 413 112.41 -21.67 60.78
CA LEU A 413 112.60 -20.89 62.00
C LEU A 413 112.73 -21.79 63.24
N ASN A 414 111.85 -22.79 63.37
CA ASN A 414 111.92 -23.79 64.43
C ASN A 414 113.25 -24.55 64.38
N THR A 415 113.72 -24.95 63.20
CA THR A 415 115.02 -25.60 63.00
C THR A 415 116.16 -24.69 63.46
N CYS A 416 116.17 -23.42 63.05
CA CYS A 416 117.16 -22.45 63.52
C CYS A 416 117.13 -22.26 65.04
N GLN A 417 115.95 -22.21 65.66
CA GLN A 417 115.82 -22.14 67.12
C GLN A 417 116.38 -23.39 67.81
N THR A 418 116.18 -24.59 67.25
CA THR A 418 116.77 -25.82 67.80
C THR A 418 118.29 -25.81 67.72
N HIS A 419 118.87 -25.39 66.58
CA HIS A 419 120.32 -25.22 66.44
C HIS A 419 120.88 -24.17 67.41
N LEU A 420 120.18 -23.06 67.62
CA LEU A 420 120.58 -22.06 68.60
C LEU A 420 120.61 -22.66 70.02
N LYS A 421 119.57 -23.42 70.41
CA LYS A 421 119.52 -24.11 71.71
C LYS A 421 120.67 -25.11 71.86
N GLN A 422 120.96 -25.89 70.82
CA GLN A 422 122.10 -26.82 70.81
C GLN A 422 123.42 -26.09 70.98
N ARG A 423 123.64 -25.00 70.23
CA ARG A 423 124.85 -24.17 70.34
C ARG A 423 125.01 -23.58 71.74
N MET A 424 123.93 -23.05 72.32
CA MET A 424 123.94 -22.56 73.70
C MET A 424 124.27 -23.67 74.71
N SER A 425 123.85 -24.92 74.48
CA SER A 425 124.22 -26.07 75.32
C SER A 425 125.71 -26.39 75.20
N ILE A 426 126.23 -26.47 73.98
CA ILE A 426 127.66 -26.71 73.71
C ILE A 426 128.51 -25.59 74.33
N GLU A 427 128.10 -24.32 74.22
CA GLU A 427 128.81 -23.20 74.84
C GLU A 427 128.86 -23.32 76.38
N ARG A 428 127.78 -23.83 77.02
CA ARG A 428 127.81 -24.15 78.46
C ARG A 428 128.76 -25.30 78.79
N GLU A 429 128.77 -26.36 77.98
CA GLU A 429 129.70 -27.48 78.16
C GLU A 429 131.16 -27.04 78.02
N ILE A 430 131.48 -26.24 77.00
CA ILE A 430 132.81 -25.63 76.83
C ILE A 430 133.18 -24.79 78.05
N TYR A 431 132.24 -24.01 78.60
CA TYR A 431 132.46 -23.23 79.81
C TYR A 431 132.79 -24.12 81.02
N GLN A 432 132.04 -25.21 81.22
CA GLN A 432 132.28 -26.19 82.28
C GLN A 432 133.65 -26.89 82.11
N LEU A 433 134.01 -27.29 80.89
CA LEU A 433 135.31 -27.88 80.58
C LEU A 433 136.46 -26.92 80.88
N LYS A 434 136.32 -25.64 80.54
CA LYS A 434 137.30 -24.59 80.90
C LYS A 434 137.42 -24.45 82.42
N GLN A 435 136.33 -24.57 83.17
CA GLN A 435 136.35 -24.51 84.64
C GLN A 435 137.06 -25.74 85.24
N MET A 436 136.79 -26.94 84.70
CA MET A 436 137.47 -28.19 85.07
C MET A 436 138.97 -28.18 84.76
N GLN A 437 139.36 -27.59 83.63
CA GLN A 437 140.77 -27.38 83.28
C GLN A 437 141.46 -26.47 84.29
N LYS A 438 140.81 -25.37 84.70
CA LYS A 438 141.35 -24.46 85.73
C LYS A 438 141.50 -25.13 87.09
N SER A 439 140.51 -25.92 87.53
CA SER A 439 140.58 -26.64 88.80
C SER A 439 141.65 -27.73 88.78
N SER A 440 141.77 -28.48 87.68
CA SER A 440 142.82 -29.49 87.49
C SER A 440 144.21 -28.86 87.46
N SER A 441 144.38 -27.71 86.80
CA SER A 441 145.63 -26.92 86.81
C SER A 441 145.98 -26.47 88.23
N LYS A 442 144.99 -26.04 89.02
CA LYS A 442 145.21 -25.70 90.44
C LYS A 442 145.64 -26.92 91.28
N LEU A 443 145.01 -28.08 91.08
CA LEU A 443 145.39 -29.34 91.73
C LEU A 443 146.81 -29.78 91.37
N ALA A 444 147.19 -29.70 90.09
CA ALA A 444 148.55 -30.02 89.64
C ALA A 444 149.58 -29.05 90.24
N LYS A 445 149.30 -27.74 90.29
CA LYS A 445 150.16 -26.79 91.02
C LYS A 445 150.33 -27.19 92.49
N ASN A 446 149.25 -27.56 93.16
CA ASN A 446 149.30 -28.01 94.55
C ASN A 446 150.14 -29.29 94.71
N ALA A 447 149.95 -30.32 93.88
CA ALA A 447 150.72 -31.55 93.95
C ALA A 447 152.23 -31.31 93.69
N LEU A 448 152.58 -30.44 92.74
CA LEU A 448 153.96 -30.03 92.49
C LEU A 448 154.60 -29.33 93.70
N SER A 449 153.86 -28.43 94.37
CA SER A 449 154.35 -27.76 95.58
C SER A 449 154.61 -28.72 96.75
N VAL A 450 153.93 -29.87 96.80
CA VAL A 450 154.13 -30.90 97.83
C VAL A 450 155.36 -31.77 97.53
N ILE A 451 155.60 -32.10 96.27
CA ILE A 451 156.65 -33.07 95.89
C ILE A 451 158.01 -32.39 95.67
N SER A 452 158.03 -31.08 95.37
CA SER A 452 159.27 -30.31 95.19
C SER A 452 159.13 -28.88 95.72
N PRO A 453 159.28 -28.67 97.04
CA PRO A 453 159.06 -27.36 97.67
C PRO A 453 160.03 -26.25 97.22
N ASP A 454 161.14 -26.59 96.56
CA ASP A 454 162.16 -25.63 96.11
C ASP A 454 162.02 -25.19 94.63
N ILE A 455 160.93 -25.57 93.93
CA ILE A 455 160.70 -25.15 92.54
C ILE A 455 159.70 -24.00 92.48
N SER A 456 160.19 -22.80 92.11
CA SER A 456 159.34 -21.68 91.74
C SER A 456 158.72 -21.91 90.35
N LEU A 457 157.43 -22.27 90.32
CA LEU A 457 156.66 -22.43 89.09
C LEU A 457 156.32 -21.08 88.45
N ASP A 458 156.68 -20.92 87.18
CA ASP A 458 156.31 -19.76 86.37
C ASP A 458 154.81 -19.78 86.02
N SER A 459 154.22 -18.62 85.78
CA SER A 459 152.75 -18.46 85.66
C SER A 459 152.12 -19.15 84.43
N ASN A 460 152.93 -19.57 83.45
CA ASN A 460 152.52 -20.07 82.14
C ASN A 460 152.79 -21.56 81.87
N VAL A 461 153.09 -22.38 82.89
CA VAL A 461 153.28 -23.82 82.69
C VAL A 461 151.95 -24.49 82.31
N CYS A 462 151.91 -25.35 81.29
CA CYS A 462 150.69 -26.07 80.91
C CYS A 462 150.36 -27.17 81.93
N LEU A 463 149.07 -27.52 82.12
CA LEU A 463 148.66 -28.61 83.02
C LEU A 463 149.38 -29.92 82.67
N GLN A 464 149.58 -30.20 81.38
CA GLN A 464 150.30 -31.39 80.92
C GLN A 464 151.76 -31.40 81.40
N ASP A 465 152.45 -30.26 81.28
CA ASP A 465 153.84 -30.12 81.73
C ASP A 465 153.94 -30.18 83.27
N MET A 466 152.96 -29.61 83.98
CA MET A 466 152.86 -29.74 85.44
C MET A 466 152.70 -31.21 85.86
N LEU A 467 151.82 -31.96 85.21
CA LEU A 467 151.64 -33.39 85.50
C LEU A 467 152.91 -34.21 85.18
N GLN A 468 153.62 -33.87 84.11
CA GLN A 468 154.92 -34.49 83.78
C GLN A 468 156.01 -34.18 84.83
N MET A 469 156.07 -32.95 85.35
CA MET A 469 157.01 -32.61 86.42
C MET A 469 156.68 -33.28 87.75
N ILE A 470 155.39 -33.44 88.09
CA ILE A 470 154.96 -34.26 89.24
C ILE A 470 155.48 -35.69 89.09
N LEU A 471 155.30 -36.28 87.90
CA LEU A 471 155.76 -37.65 87.62
C LEU A 471 157.28 -37.79 87.68
N SER A 472 158.04 -36.84 87.11
CA SER A 472 159.50 -36.88 87.16
C SER A 472 160.03 -36.73 88.59
N HIS A 473 159.48 -35.80 89.39
CA HIS A 473 159.90 -35.61 90.78
C HIS A 473 159.50 -36.76 91.71
N THR A 474 158.32 -37.36 91.53
CA THR A 474 157.95 -38.57 92.29
C THR A 474 158.86 -39.75 91.97
N LEU A 475 159.28 -39.92 90.70
CA LEU A 475 160.27 -40.93 90.32
C LEU A 475 161.66 -40.65 90.92
N ILE A 476 162.09 -39.39 90.99
CA ILE A 476 163.36 -39.00 91.63
C ILE A 476 163.31 -39.25 93.15
N MET A 477 162.21 -38.92 93.83
CA MET A 477 162.02 -39.18 95.27
C MET A 477 161.98 -40.68 95.60
N ARG A 478 161.41 -41.50 94.70
CA ARG A 478 161.39 -42.98 94.83
C ARG A 478 162.77 -43.60 94.63
N ASN A 479 163.59 -43.04 93.74
CA ASN A 479 164.97 -43.52 93.54
C ASN A 479 165.91 -43.15 94.70
N ARG A 480 165.69 -42.01 95.39
CA ARG A 480 166.46 -41.63 96.60
C ARG A 480 166.14 -42.51 97.81
N THR A 481 164.88 -42.91 98.00
CA THR A 481 164.47 -43.80 99.10
C THR A 481 164.89 -45.26 98.91
N CYS A 482 165.21 -45.69 97.68
CA CYS A 482 165.77 -47.03 97.42
C CYS A 482 167.30 -47.11 97.65
N GLN A 483 168.02 -45.98 97.72
CA GLN A 483 169.46 -45.99 98.00
C GLN A 483 169.80 -46.08 99.50
N ASP A 484 168.90 -45.60 100.38
CA ASP A 484 169.06 -45.68 101.84
C ASP A 484 168.77 -47.07 102.44
N TYR A 485 168.32 -48.05 101.64
CA TYR A 485 168.04 -49.42 102.09
C TYR A 485 169.08 -50.49 101.64
N CYS A 486 170.13 -50.11 100.90
CA CYS A 486 171.10 -51.07 100.32
C CYS A 486 172.55 -51.00 100.86
N SER A 487 172.86 -50.22 101.91
CA SER A 487 174.22 -50.14 102.50
C SER A 487 174.32 -50.61 103.96
N THR A 488 173.40 -51.45 104.43
CA THR A 488 173.48 -52.22 105.70
C THR A 488 173.99 -53.66 105.54
N PHE A 489 174.84 -53.91 104.54
CA PHE A 489 175.66 -55.13 104.42
C PHE A 489 177.06 -54.77 103.90
N TYR A 490 177.88 -54.16 104.75
CA TYR A 490 179.26 -54.56 105.11
C TYR A 490 179.85 -53.57 106.12
#